data_AF-A0A7K8MJ94-F1
#
_entry.id   AF-A0A7K8MJ94-F1
#
_cell.length_a   1.000
_cell.length_b   1.000
_cell.length_c   1.000
_cell.angle_alpha   90.00
_cell.angle_beta   90.00
_cell.angle_gamma   90.00
#
_symmetry.space_group_name_H-M   'P 1'
#
loop_
_entity.id
_entity.type
_entity.pdbx_description
1 polymer ?
#
loop_
_entity_poly.entity_id
_entity_poly.type
_entity_poly.pdbx_seq_one_letter_code
_entity_poly.pdbx_strand_id
1 'polypeptide(L)'
;MEAARGWNGYAPQERPPPSPPAEKPRVPPGTSGDGWRGERPRSEEDNELNLPNLAAAYTSILRALGEDPQRQGLLKTPWRAATAMQFFTKGYQETIADVLNDAIFDEDHDEMVIVKDIDMFSLCEHHLVPFAGKVTLPHRTN
;
A
#
# COMPACT_ATOMS: atom_id res chain seq x y z
N MET A 1 8.88 0.62 58.54
CA MET A 1 8.91 -0.37 57.45
C MET A 1 7.47 -0.73 57.15
N GLU A 2 6.97 -0.16 56.06
CA GLU A 2 5.56 -0.03 55.71
C GLU A 2 5.31 -0.91 54.48
N ALA A 3 4.44 -1.91 54.60
CA ALA A 3 4.09 -2.80 53.48
C ALA A 3 3.05 -2.11 52.60
N ALA A 4 3.46 -1.77 51.38
CA ALA A 4 2.66 -1.09 50.38
C ALA A 4 1.46 -1.95 49.93
N ARG A 5 0.29 -1.31 49.94
CA ARG A 5 -0.99 -1.82 49.45
C ARG A 5 -0.94 -1.87 47.92
N GLY A 6 -1.10 -3.05 47.34
CA GLY A 6 -1.28 -3.24 45.90
C GLY A 6 -2.67 -2.80 45.46
N TRP A 7 -2.75 -1.68 44.74
CA TRP A 7 -3.90 -1.32 43.92
C TRP A 7 -3.73 -1.95 42.55
N ASN A 8 -4.60 -2.90 42.19
CA ASN A 8 -4.92 -3.16 40.79
C ASN A 8 -6.36 -3.64 40.69
N GLY A 9 -7.27 -2.67 40.60
CA GLY A 9 -8.71 -2.86 40.41
C GLY A 9 -9.08 -3.13 38.96
N TYR A 10 -8.57 -4.22 38.37
CA TYR A 10 -9.05 -4.71 37.08
C TYR A 10 -9.85 -6.00 37.30
N ALA A 11 -11.16 -5.94 37.08
CA ALA A 11 -12.00 -7.13 37.01
C ALA A 11 -11.67 -7.93 35.73
N PRO A 12 -11.70 -9.28 35.74
CA PRO A 12 -11.47 -10.08 34.55
C PRO A 12 -12.59 -9.83 33.53
N GLN A 13 -12.26 -9.32 32.35
CA GLN A 13 -13.23 -9.23 31.24
C GLN A 13 -13.27 -10.57 30.49
N GLU A 14 -14.48 -11.08 30.26
CA GLU A 14 -14.72 -12.25 29.41
C GLU A 14 -14.40 -11.93 27.94
N ARG A 15 -13.79 -12.89 27.24
CA ARG A 15 -13.45 -12.73 25.81
C ARG A 15 -14.74 -12.70 24.98
N PRO A 16 -14.90 -11.74 24.06
CA PRO A 16 -16.03 -11.75 23.14
C PRO A 16 -15.98 -12.98 22.23
N PRO A 17 -17.14 -13.50 21.79
CA PRO A 17 -17.20 -14.65 20.90
C PRO A 17 -16.53 -14.32 19.55
N PRO A 18 -15.97 -15.32 18.86
CA PRO A 18 -15.39 -15.11 17.54
C PRO A 18 -16.45 -14.61 16.56
N SER A 19 -16.09 -13.60 15.76
CA SER A 19 -16.94 -13.11 14.68
C SER A 19 -17.22 -14.22 13.66
N PRO A 20 -18.42 -14.25 13.05
CA PRO A 20 -18.71 -15.20 11.99
C PRO A 20 -17.72 -15.03 10.82
N PRO A 21 -17.43 -16.09 10.06
CA PRO A 21 -16.56 -15.99 8.90
C PRO A 21 -17.13 -14.96 7.91
N ALA A 22 -16.28 -14.01 7.50
CA ALA A 22 -16.66 -13.02 6.50
C ALA A 22 -17.08 -13.73 5.19
N GLU A 23 -18.24 -13.37 4.66
CA GLU A 23 -18.70 -13.87 3.36
C GLU A 23 -17.73 -13.37 2.27
N LYS A 24 -17.22 -14.29 1.46
CA LYS A 24 -16.27 -13.93 0.39
C LYS A 24 -16.99 -13.06 -0.64
N PRO A 25 -16.40 -11.94 -1.09
CA PRO A 25 -16.98 -11.11 -2.13
C PRO A 25 -17.25 -11.93 -3.40
N ARG A 26 -18.43 -11.75 -4.00
CA ARG A 26 -18.77 -12.40 -5.27
C ARG A 26 -18.01 -11.74 -6.41
N VAL A 27 -17.19 -12.52 -7.10
CA VAL A 27 -16.44 -12.09 -8.29
C VAL A 27 -17.39 -12.09 -9.50
N PRO A 28 -17.51 -10.99 -10.26
CA PRO A 28 -18.30 -10.97 -11.50
C PRO A 28 -17.64 -11.85 -12.58
N PRO A 29 -18.43 -12.52 -13.44
CA PRO A 29 -17.88 -13.38 -14.47
C PRO A 29 -17.21 -12.54 -15.57
N GLY A 30 -15.91 -12.74 -15.77
CA GLY A 30 -15.11 -12.04 -16.79
C GLY A 30 -13.72 -11.57 -16.36
N THR A 31 -13.34 -11.73 -15.09
CA THR A 31 -11.96 -11.48 -14.65
C THR A 31 -11.10 -12.69 -15.01
N SER A 32 -10.20 -12.54 -15.98
CA SER A 32 -9.06 -13.43 -16.11
C SER A 32 -8.30 -13.40 -14.78
N GLY A 33 -8.01 -14.59 -14.26
CA GLY A 33 -7.53 -14.78 -12.90
C GLY A 33 -6.06 -14.37 -12.75
N ASP A 34 -5.81 -13.07 -12.64
CA ASP A 34 -4.46 -12.50 -12.66
C ASP A 34 -4.11 -11.76 -11.35
N GLY A 35 -4.91 -11.92 -10.30
CA GLY A 35 -4.61 -11.38 -8.97
C GLY A 35 -3.75 -12.35 -8.16
N TRP A 36 -2.57 -11.92 -7.67
CA TRP A 36 -1.93 -12.59 -6.54
C TRP A 36 -2.94 -12.58 -5.38
N ARG A 37 -3.59 -13.72 -5.15
CA ARG A 37 -4.68 -13.95 -4.18
C ARG A 37 -6.10 -13.51 -4.59
N GLY A 38 -6.40 -13.31 -5.88
CA GLY A 38 -7.77 -13.19 -6.39
C GLY A 38 -8.57 -11.96 -5.91
N GLU A 39 -7.89 -10.95 -5.37
CA GLU A 39 -8.49 -9.65 -5.04
C GLU A 39 -8.52 -8.78 -6.29
N ARG A 40 -9.60 -8.00 -6.48
CA ARG A 40 -9.67 -7.02 -7.56
C ARG A 40 -8.61 -5.95 -7.32
N PRO A 41 -7.85 -5.52 -8.35
CA PRO A 41 -6.97 -4.37 -8.23
C PRO A 41 -7.75 -3.13 -7.78
N ARG A 42 -7.04 -2.22 -7.09
CA ARG A 42 -7.57 -0.87 -6.78
C ARG A 42 -7.90 -0.15 -8.09
N SER A 43 -9.03 0.53 -8.20
CA SER A 43 -9.38 1.31 -9.41
C SER A 43 -9.09 2.81 -9.27
N GLU A 44 -9.20 3.57 -10.36
CA GLU A 44 -9.17 5.04 -10.32
C GLU A 44 -10.36 5.61 -9.54
N GLU A 45 -11.54 5.01 -9.68
CA GLU A 45 -12.73 5.36 -8.89
C GLU A 45 -12.48 5.17 -7.38
N ASP A 46 -11.84 4.07 -6.97
CA ASP A 46 -11.44 3.88 -5.57
C ASP A 46 -10.48 4.99 -5.11
N ASN A 47 -9.57 5.46 -5.97
CA ASN A 47 -8.66 6.55 -5.65
C ASN A 47 -9.40 7.87 -5.42
N GLU A 48 -10.35 8.22 -6.29
CA GLU A 48 -11.15 9.44 -6.19
C GLU A 48 -12.00 9.45 -4.91
N LEU A 49 -12.65 8.32 -4.61
CA LEU A 49 -13.46 8.17 -3.40
C LEU A 49 -12.63 8.25 -2.11
N ASN A 50 -11.40 7.74 -2.12
CA ASN A 50 -10.53 7.71 -0.94
C ASN A 50 -9.67 8.97 -0.76
N LEU A 51 -9.45 9.76 -1.80
CA LEU A 51 -8.65 10.98 -1.74
C LEU A 51 -9.09 11.95 -0.62
N PRO A 52 -10.38 12.29 -0.44
CA PRO A 52 -10.81 13.16 0.66
C PRO A 52 -10.55 12.55 2.04
N ASN A 53 -10.68 11.22 2.19
CA ASN A 53 -10.41 10.52 3.45
C ASN A 53 -8.92 10.57 3.81
N LEU A 54 -8.04 10.34 2.83
CA LEU A 54 -6.60 10.46 3.01
C LEU A 54 -6.19 11.90 3.34
N ALA A 55 -6.76 12.89 2.65
CA ALA A 55 -6.50 14.30 2.94
C ALA A 55 -6.97 14.67 4.36
N ALA A 56 -8.10 14.15 4.82
CA ALA A 56 -8.55 14.33 6.20
C ALA A 56 -7.56 13.69 7.21
N ALA A 57 -7.06 12.49 6.93
CA ALA A 57 -6.06 11.82 7.76
C ALA A 57 -4.75 12.61 7.84
N TYR A 58 -4.22 13.11 6.72
CA TYR A 58 -3.04 13.98 6.72
C TYR A 58 -3.27 15.30 7.46
N THR A 59 -4.47 15.88 7.36
CA THR A 59 -4.83 17.07 8.16
C THR A 59 -4.77 16.76 9.66
N SER A 60 -5.27 15.58 10.07
CA SER A 60 -5.20 15.11 11.45
C SER A 60 -3.76 14.93 11.93
N ILE A 61 -2.91 14.32 11.10
CA ILE A 61 -1.46 14.16 11.39
C ILE A 61 -0.79 15.51 11.60
N LEU A 62 -1.01 16.49 10.72
CA LEU A 62 -0.43 17.83 10.86
C LEU A 62 -0.81 18.47 12.20
N ARG A 63 -2.08 18.40 12.59
CA ARG A 63 -2.54 18.92 13.90
C ARG A 63 -1.91 18.17 15.07
N ALA A 64 -1.80 16.85 14.99
CA ALA A 64 -1.21 16.02 16.02
C ALA A 64 0.30 16.30 16.20
N LEU A 65 0.97 16.75 15.15
CA LEU A 65 2.37 17.20 15.19
C LEU A 65 2.54 18.63 15.74
N GLY A 66 1.44 19.33 16.05
CA GLY A 66 1.47 20.72 16.54
C GLY A 66 1.58 21.79 15.44
N GLU A 67 1.43 21.42 14.17
CA GLU A 67 1.40 22.36 13.05
C GLU A 67 0.02 23.03 12.92
N ASP A 68 -0.01 24.25 12.36
CA ASP A 68 -1.25 24.93 11.95
C ASP A 68 -1.57 24.63 10.47
N PRO A 69 -2.60 23.81 10.16
CA PRO A 69 -2.96 23.52 8.77
C PRO A 69 -3.46 24.74 7.98
N GLN A 70 -3.81 25.85 8.65
CA GLN A 70 -4.25 27.09 7.99
C GLN A 70 -3.09 27.97 7.51
N ARG A 71 -1.85 27.67 7.91
CA ARG A 71 -0.70 28.45 7.41
C ARG A 71 -0.54 28.27 5.90
N GLN A 72 -0.12 29.35 5.22
CA GLN A 72 -0.06 29.42 3.76
C GLN A 72 0.64 28.20 3.11
N GLY A 73 1.72 27.70 3.71
CA GLY A 73 2.47 26.54 3.21
C GLY A 73 1.78 25.17 3.36
N LEU A 74 0.78 25.04 4.26
CA LEU A 74 0.10 23.78 4.57
C LEU A 74 -1.32 23.67 4.02
N LEU A 75 -1.94 24.76 3.55
CA LEU A 75 -3.31 24.74 3.03
C LEU A 75 -3.58 23.62 2.02
N LYS A 76 -2.61 23.34 1.14
CA LYS A 76 -2.69 22.27 0.13
C LYS A 76 -1.91 21.01 0.50
N THR A 77 -1.20 20.97 1.63
CA THR A 77 -0.39 19.81 2.03
C THR A 77 -1.21 18.53 2.19
N PRO A 78 -2.40 18.53 2.84
CA PRO A 78 -3.14 17.28 3.01
C PRO A 78 -3.50 16.61 1.68
N TRP A 79 -3.92 17.40 0.69
CA TRP A 79 -4.21 16.91 -0.66
C TRP A 79 -2.96 16.44 -1.38
N ARG A 80 -1.87 17.23 -1.36
CA ARG A 80 -0.59 16.84 -1.97
C ARG A 80 -0.03 15.55 -1.37
N ALA A 81 -0.10 15.40 -0.06
CA ALA A 81 0.37 14.21 0.65
C ALA A 81 -0.50 12.98 0.32
N ALA A 82 -1.82 13.14 0.29
CA ALA A 82 -2.75 12.09 -0.12
C ALA A 82 -2.47 11.59 -1.55
N THR A 83 -2.35 12.52 -2.50
CA THR A 83 -2.02 12.19 -3.89
C THR A 83 -0.65 11.53 -4.02
N ALA A 84 0.37 12.04 -3.30
CA ALA A 84 1.70 11.43 -3.30
C ALA A 84 1.68 9.99 -2.78
N MET A 85 0.94 9.72 -1.70
CA MET A 85 0.81 8.37 -1.14
C MET A 85 0.09 7.42 -2.10
N GLN A 86 -0.97 7.88 -2.77
CA GLN A 86 -1.64 7.10 -3.82
C GLN A 86 -0.70 6.76 -4.99
N PHE A 87 0.19 7.69 -5.36
CA PHE A 87 1.20 7.46 -6.39
C PHE A 87 2.27 6.46 -5.95
N PHE A 88 2.83 6.59 -4.74
CA PHE A 88 3.81 5.65 -4.21
C PHE A 88 3.27 4.23 -4.08
N THR A 89 1.95 4.09 -3.97
CA THR A 89 1.23 2.81 -3.85
C THR A 89 0.47 2.44 -5.13
N LYS A 90 0.80 3.06 -6.28
CA LYS A 90 0.08 2.82 -7.54
C LYS A 90 0.17 1.37 -8.03
N GLY A 91 1.23 0.64 -7.68
CA GLY A 91 1.40 -0.76 -8.10
C GLY A 91 0.24 -1.68 -7.70
N TYR A 92 -0.58 -1.34 -6.70
CA TYR A 92 -1.77 -2.11 -6.33
C TYR A 92 -2.93 -2.03 -7.34
N GLN A 93 -2.86 -1.13 -8.32
CA GLN A 93 -3.85 -1.00 -9.40
C GLN A 93 -3.40 -1.68 -10.70
N GLU A 94 -2.15 -2.16 -10.77
CA GLU A 94 -1.54 -2.69 -11.97
C GLU A 94 -1.60 -4.22 -11.97
N THR A 95 -1.85 -4.83 -13.13
CA THR A 95 -1.75 -6.29 -13.32
C THR A 95 -0.53 -6.64 -14.15
N ILE A 96 0.02 -7.83 -13.94
CA ILE A 96 1.19 -8.30 -14.72
C ILE A 96 0.84 -8.40 -16.21
N ALA A 97 -0.38 -8.85 -16.52
CA ALA A 97 -0.85 -9.02 -17.89
C ALA A 97 -0.87 -7.67 -18.65
N ASP A 98 -1.45 -6.63 -18.04
CA ASP A 98 -1.51 -5.30 -18.65
C ASP A 98 -0.11 -4.68 -18.83
N VAL A 99 0.79 -4.91 -17.87
CA VAL A 99 2.17 -4.39 -17.93
C VAL A 99 3.01 -5.11 -18.98
N LEU A 100 2.79 -6.42 -19.17
CA LEU A 100 3.52 -7.23 -20.15
C LEU A 100 3.16 -6.86 -21.60
N ASN A 101 1.88 -6.54 -21.86
CA ASN A 101 1.38 -6.02 -23.13
C ASN A 101 1.89 -6.81 -24.36
N ASP A 102 1.83 -8.15 -24.28
CA ASP A 102 2.27 -9.10 -25.33
C ASP A 102 3.70 -8.86 -25.85
N ALA A 103 4.57 -8.21 -25.08
CA ALA A 103 5.95 -7.93 -25.42
C ALA A 103 6.86 -9.16 -25.24
N ILE A 104 6.42 -10.31 -25.74
CA ILE A 104 7.16 -11.57 -25.78
C ILE A 104 7.54 -11.82 -27.24
N PHE A 105 8.83 -11.97 -27.50
CA PHE A 105 9.37 -12.23 -28.83
C PHE A 105 10.07 -13.59 -28.82
N ASP A 106 9.80 -14.39 -29.85
CA ASP A 106 10.43 -15.67 -30.07
C ASP A 106 11.72 -15.46 -30.88
N GLU A 107 12.83 -15.33 -30.17
CA GLU A 107 14.18 -15.25 -30.74
C GLU A 107 14.99 -16.45 -30.24
N ASP A 108 15.71 -17.12 -31.15
CA ASP A 108 16.58 -18.27 -30.85
C ASP A 108 17.89 -17.79 -30.18
N HIS A 109 17.75 -17.24 -28.97
CA HIS A 109 18.83 -16.73 -28.14
C HIS A 109 18.88 -17.53 -26.83
N ASP A 110 19.99 -18.24 -26.58
CA ASP A 110 20.20 -19.06 -25.37
C ASP A 110 21.19 -18.44 -24.37
N GLU A 111 21.51 -17.16 -24.58
CA GLU A 111 22.50 -16.41 -23.81
C GLU A 111 21.87 -15.66 -22.62
N MET A 112 22.70 -15.27 -21.65
CA MET A 112 22.24 -14.51 -20.50
C MET A 112 21.99 -13.05 -20.87
N VAL A 113 20.79 -12.56 -20.60
CA VAL A 113 20.42 -11.15 -20.70
C VAL A 113 20.44 -10.54 -19.31
N ILE A 114 21.07 -9.37 -19.15
CA ILE A 114 21.11 -8.65 -17.87
C ILE A 114 20.63 -7.22 -18.08
N VAL A 115 19.50 -6.89 -17.44
CA VAL A 115 19.06 -5.51 -17.28
C VAL A 115 19.57 -5.01 -15.93
N LYS A 116 20.40 -3.96 -15.93
CA LYS A 116 21.10 -3.46 -14.75
C LYS A 116 20.81 -1.99 -14.53
N ASP A 117 21.06 -1.54 -13.31
CA ASP A 117 20.94 -0.15 -12.88
C ASP A 117 19.53 0.47 -13.02
N ILE A 118 18.48 -0.35 -12.93
CA ILE A 118 17.09 0.13 -12.90
C ILE A 118 16.86 0.90 -11.60
N ASP A 119 16.49 2.18 -11.70
CA ASP A 119 16.11 2.99 -10.55
C ASP A 119 14.84 2.43 -9.90
N MET A 120 14.92 2.18 -8.59
CA MET A 120 13.81 1.66 -7.81
C MET A 120 13.55 2.59 -6.63
N PHE A 121 12.28 2.97 -6.47
CA PHE A 121 11.77 3.73 -5.34
C PHE A 121 10.60 2.95 -4.75
N SER A 122 10.60 2.79 -3.43
CA SER A 122 9.53 2.08 -2.72
C SER A 122 9.31 2.66 -1.33
N LEU A 123 8.34 2.13 -0.60
CA LEU A 123 7.99 2.52 0.76
C LEU A 123 8.20 1.35 1.72
N CYS A 124 8.88 1.60 2.84
CA CYS A 124 8.97 0.62 3.91
C CYS A 124 7.62 0.52 4.64
N GLU A 125 6.96 -0.63 4.60
CA GLU A 125 5.64 -0.83 5.23
C GLU A 125 5.62 -0.59 6.75
N HIS A 126 6.74 -0.83 7.43
CA HIS A 126 6.85 -0.66 8.88
C HIS A 126 6.81 0.80 9.34
N HIS A 127 7.26 1.72 8.48
CA HIS A 127 7.46 3.13 8.86
C HIS A 127 6.81 4.12 7.90
N LEU A 128 6.37 3.65 6.72
CA LEU A 128 5.89 4.46 5.60
C LEU A 128 6.92 5.51 5.13
N VAL A 129 8.21 5.19 5.28
CA VAL A 129 9.34 6.01 4.85
C VAL A 129 9.90 5.46 3.53
N PRO A 130 10.22 6.31 2.54
CA PRO A 130 10.79 5.86 1.29
C PRO A 130 12.16 5.20 1.45
N PHE A 131 12.43 4.19 0.63
CA PHE A 131 13.78 3.70 0.35
C PHE A 131 13.99 3.65 -1.17
N ALA A 132 15.23 3.91 -1.59
CA ALA A 132 15.60 3.97 -3.00
C ALA A 132 16.86 3.12 -3.23
N GLY A 133 16.96 2.55 -4.43
CA GLY A 133 18.09 1.70 -4.79
C GLY A 133 18.13 1.38 -6.28
N LYS A 134 19.00 0.44 -6.63
CA LYS A 134 19.16 -0.08 -7.99
C LYS A 134 18.76 -1.55 -8.02
N VAL A 135 18.04 -1.94 -9.05
CA VAL A 135 17.67 -3.35 -9.31
C VAL A 135 18.42 -3.84 -10.54
N THR A 136 18.94 -5.06 -10.45
CA THR A 136 19.53 -5.78 -11.57
C THR A 136 18.78 -7.09 -11.75
N LEU A 137 18.30 -7.33 -12.96
CA LEU A 137 17.50 -8.49 -13.36
C LEU A 137 18.29 -9.31 -14.39
N PRO A 138 18.93 -10.40 -13.97
CA PRO A 138 19.43 -11.41 -14.89
C PRO A 138 18.28 -12.32 -15.33
N HIS A 139 18.17 -12.56 -16.63
CA HIS A 139 17.26 -13.54 -17.21
C HIS A 139 17.99 -14.34 -18.30
N ARG A 140 17.57 -15.59 -18.49
CA ARG A 140 18.03 -16.44 -19.58
C ARG A 140 16.79 -17.00 -20.26
N THR A 141 16.71 -16.78 -21.56
CA THR A 141 15.73 -17.41 -22.45
C THR A 141 16.12 -18.89 -22.63
N ASN A 142 15.12 -19.78 -22.68
CA ASN A 142 15.15 -21.27 -22.70
C ASN A 142 14.71 -21.97 -21.40
#